data_AF-A0A914KTK3-F1
#
_entry.id   AF-A0A914KTK3-F1
#
_cell.length_a   1.000
_cell.length_b   1.000
_cell.length_c   1.000
_cell.angle_alpha   90.00
_cell.angle_beta   90.00
_cell.angle_gamma   90.00
#
_symmetry.space_group_name_H-M   'P 1'
#
loop_
_entity.id
_entity.type
_entity.pdbx_description
1 polymer ?
#
loop_
_entity_poly.entity_id
_entity_poly.type
_entity_poly.pdbx_seq_one_letter_code
_entity_poly.pdbx_strand_id
1 'polypeptide(L)'
;MPGKGDVHRSLELLEEYHSELFRSSETELKFAIERVINTFKHSLFNALCDIHEFYENVLTNERIPVGDKIFESRRFAARWERSPILGPFNGISQLPSLSPIRRPIQQPRLSPNRPPSRRSFGVPSGGGSDTFLHTSPVILIL
;
A
#
# COMPACT_ATOMS: atom_id res chain seq x y z
N MET A 1 -20.69 3.75 -13.71
CA MET A 1 -19.49 4.54 -14.05
C MET A 1 -19.92 5.99 -14.10
N PRO A 2 -19.38 6.90 -13.27
CA PRO A 2 -19.68 8.33 -13.40
C PRO A 2 -19.37 8.79 -14.82
N GLY A 3 -20.24 9.64 -15.39
CA GLY A 3 -20.06 10.18 -16.72
C GLY A 3 -18.82 11.08 -16.75
N LYS A 4 -18.20 11.26 -17.92
CA LYS A 4 -16.99 12.09 -18.08
C LYS A 4 -17.15 13.51 -17.51
N GLY A 5 -18.37 14.05 -17.50
CA GLY A 5 -18.71 15.33 -16.87
C GLY A 5 -18.69 15.33 -15.33
N ASP A 6 -18.98 14.19 -14.70
CA ASP A 6 -18.97 14.04 -13.23
C ASP A 6 -17.54 14.02 -12.68
N VAL A 7 -16.57 13.56 -13.48
CA VAL A 7 -15.15 13.52 -13.11
C VAL A 7 -14.58 14.93 -12.96
N HIS A 8 -14.93 15.85 -13.88
CA HIS A 8 -14.50 17.25 -13.79
C HIS A 8 -15.12 17.97 -12.59
N ARG A 9 -16.33 17.57 -12.18
CA ARG A 9 -17.01 18.12 -11.01
C ARG A 9 -16.58 17.50 -9.67
N SER A 10 -15.76 16.44 -9.69
CA SER A 10 -15.45 15.67 -8.47
C SER A 10 -14.71 16.49 -7.41
N LEU A 11 -13.83 17.42 -7.79
CA LEU A 11 -13.15 18.31 -6.85
C LEU A 11 -14.11 19.38 -6.29
N GLU A 12 -14.98 19.93 -7.13
CA GLU A 12 -15.99 20.91 -6.72
C GLU A 12 -16.94 20.33 -5.66
N LEU A 13 -17.42 19.10 -5.87
CA LEU A 13 -18.27 18.39 -4.90
C LEU A 13 -17.57 18.16 -3.55
N LEU A 14 -16.26 17.87 -3.58
CA LEU A 14 -15.49 17.66 -2.36
C LEU A 14 -15.26 18.97 -1.59
N GLU A 15 -15.06 20.08 -2.31
CA GLU A 15 -14.96 21.42 -1.74
C GLU A 15 -16.29 21.91 -1.16
N GLU A 16 -17.40 21.66 -1.86
CA GLU A 16 -18.77 21.93 -1.41
C GLU A 16 -19.04 21.19 -0.09
N TYR A 17 -18.78 19.88 -0.05
CA TYR A 17 -18.93 19.09 1.18
C TYR A 17 -18.04 19.59 2.32
N HIS A 18 -16.78 19.95 2.05
CA HIS A 18 -15.89 20.53 3.05
C HIS A 18 -16.43 21.86 3.62
N SER A 19 -17.07 22.69 2.79
CA SER A 19 -17.66 23.97 3.19
C SER A 19 -18.89 23.80 4.09
N GLU A 20 -19.64 22.71 3.90
CA GLU A 20 -20.82 22.36 4.69
C GLU A 20 -20.47 21.77 6.07
N LEU A 21 -19.20 21.41 6.33
CA LEU A 21 -18.73 20.96 7.65
C LEU A 21 -18.51 22.15 8.59
N PHE A 22 -19.54 22.48 9.37
CA PHE A 22 -19.51 23.54 10.39
C PHE A 22 -19.62 23.03 11.83
N ARG A 23 -19.89 21.73 12.05
CA ARG A 23 -20.04 21.19 13.41
C ARG A 23 -18.69 20.98 14.08
N SER A 24 -18.59 21.31 15.37
CA SER A 24 -17.38 21.12 16.17
C SER A 24 -16.91 19.65 16.21
N SER A 25 -17.84 18.69 16.13
CA SER A 25 -17.56 17.25 16.07
C SER A 25 -16.93 16.79 14.75
N GLU A 26 -17.00 17.59 13.70
CA GLU A 26 -16.53 17.26 12.35
C GLU A 26 -15.19 17.94 12.01
N THR A 27 -14.55 18.59 12.98
CA THR A 27 -13.30 19.36 12.78
C THR A 27 -12.16 18.49 12.23
N GLU A 28 -12.02 17.24 12.70
CA GLU A 28 -11.00 16.31 12.20
C GLU A 28 -11.27 15.88 10.76
N LEU A 29 -12.54 15.59 10.43
CA LEU A 29 -12.95 15.25 9.07
C LEU A 29 -12.71 16.43 8.11
N LYS A 30 -13.03 17.65 8.55
CA LYS A 30 -12.78 18.88 7.81
C LYS A 30 -11.30 19.02 7.47
N PHE A 31 -10.41 18.87 8.46
CA PHE A 31 -8.96 18.92 8.24
C PHE A 31 -8.46 17.79 7.33
N ALA A 32 -8.98 16.57 7.48
CA ALA A 32 -8.61 15.45 6.62
C ALA A 32 -8.98 15.71 5.15
N ILE A 33 -10.18 16.25 4.90
CA ILE A 33 -10.65 16.60 3.55
C ILE A 33 -9.87 17.77 2.98
N GLU A 34 -9.61 18.82 3.78
CA GLU A 34 -8.78 19.95 3.40
C GLU A 34 -7.39 19.48 2.93
N ARG A 35 -6.77 18.55 3.67
CA ARG A 35 -5.49 17.94 3.27
C ARG A 35 -5.59 17.19 1.95
N VAL A 36 -6.67 16.45 1.70
CA VAL A 36 -6.89 15.76 0.42
C VAL A 36 -7.00 16.76 -0.73
N ILE A 37 -7.84 17.80 -0.57
CA ILE A 37 -8.03 18.87 -1.57
C ILE A 37 -6.69 19.56 -1.86
N ASN A 38 -5.97 19.98 -0.81
CA ASN A 38 -4.70 20.65 -0.96
C ASN A 38 -3.68 19.73 -1.63
N THR A 39 -3.52 18.48 -1.19
CA THR A 39 -2.56 17.54 -1.79
C THR A 39 -2.84 17.33 -3.28
N PHE A 40 -4.12 17.17 -3.64
CA PHE A 40 -4.53 17.05 -5.04
C PHE A 40 -4.18 18.32 -5.84
N LYS A 41 -4.52 19.52 -5.34
CA LYS A 41 -4.23 20.80 -6.01
C LYS A 41 -2.73 21.02 -6.21
N HIS A 42 -1.91 20.74 -5.19
CA HIS A 42 -0.45 20.86 -5.30
C HIS A 42 0.11 19.89 -6.35
N SER A 43 -0.37 18.65 -6.36
CA SER A 43 0.05 17.65 -7.36
C SER A 43 -0.37 18.05 -8.77
N LEU A 44 -1.61 18.52 -8.97
CA LEU A 44 -2.08 19.03 -10.25
C LEU A 44 -1.24 20.22 -10.72
N PHE A 45 -0.93 21.16 -9.83
CA PHE A 45 -0.08 22.30 -10.15
C PHE A 45 1.31 21.85 -10.59
N ASN A 46 1.95 20.94 -9.84
CA ASN A 46 3.25 20.38 -10.21
C ASN A 46 3.21 19.68 -11.57
N ALA A 47 2.14 18.93 -11.86
CA ALA A 47 1.95 18.30 -13.17
C ALA A 47 1.90 19.31 -14.31
N LEU A 48 1.20 20.43 -14.10
CA LEU A 48 1.10 21.51 -15.06
C LEU A 48 2.45 22.22 -15.24
N CYS A 49 3.19 22.47 -14.16
CA CYS A 49 4.54 23.02 -14.22
C CYS A 49 5.49 22.10 -15.00
N ASP A 50 5.48 20.79 -14.74
CA ASP A 50 6.29 19.82 -15.47
C ASP A 50 6.00 19.84 -16.99
N ILE A 51 4.72 19.90 -17.39
CA ILE A 51 4.33 20.03 -18.80
C ILE A 51 4.85 21.34 -19.37
N HIS A 52 4.66 22.45 -18.66
CA HIS A 52 5.06 23.76 -19.12
C HIS A 52 6.58 23.85 -19.31
N GLU A 53 7.36 23.37 -18.35
CA GLU A 53 8.82 23.31 -18.44
C GLU A 53 9.27 22.44 -19.61
N PHE A 54 8.66 21.27 -19.80
CA PHE A 54 8.95 20.40 -20.93
C PHE A 54 8.66 21.09 -22.27
N TYR A 55 7.53 21.78 -22.39
CA TYR A 55 7.17 22.53 -23.59
C TYR A 55 8.19 23.63 -23.90
N GLU A 56 8.52 24.47 -22.92
CA GLU A 56 9.45 25.59 -23.10
C GLU A 56 10.89 25.13 -23.38
N ASN A 57 11.39 24.16 -22.61
CA ASN A 57 12.80 23.78 -22.67
C ASN A 57 13.12 22.76 -23.77
N VAL A 58 12.15 21.93 -24.16
CA VAL A 58 12.35 20.86 -25.15
C VAL A 58 11.65 21.15 -26.46
N LEU A 59 10.33 21.38 -26.43
CA LEU A 59 9.53 21.47 -27.66
C LEU A 59 9.76 22.78 -28.41
N THR A 60 9.79 23.90 -27.69
CA THR A 60 9.98 25.25 -28.27
C THR A 60 11.45 25.54 -28.60
N ASN A 61 12.39 24.75 -28.09
CA ASN A 61 13.81 24.96 -28.32
C ASN A 61 14.23 24.54 -29.74
N GLU A 62 14.58 25.50 -30.60
CA GLU A 62 15.01 25.27 -31.98
C GLU A 62 16.39 24.61 -32.09
N ARG A 63 17.21 24.66 -31.04
CA ARG A 63 18.55 24.05 -31.02
C ARG A 63 18.51 22.54 -30.80
N ILE A 64 17.38 22.01 -30.35
CA ILE A 64 17.19 20.58 -30.14
C ILE A 64 16.66 19.98 -31.45
N PRO A 65 17.34 18.99 -32.06
CA PRO A 65 16.85 18.37 -33.27
C PRO A 65 15.57 17.55 -32.99
N VAL A 66 14.72 17.40 -34.00
CA VAL A 66 13.41 16.73 -33.86
C VAL A 66 13.53 15.30 -33.30
N GLY A 67 14.58 14.57 -33.66
CA GLY A 67 14.84 13.23 -33.12
C GLY A 67 15.01 13.21 -31.60
N ASP A 68 15.76 14.17 -31.05
CA ASP A 68 15.97 14.31 -29.61
C ASP A 68 14.70 14.78 -28.91
N LYS A 69 13.91 15.67 -29.54
CA LYS A 69 12.59 16.05 -29.02
C LYS A 69 11.66 14.83 -28.87
N ILE A 70 11.65 13.94 -29.86
CA ILE A 70 10.86 12.69 -29.81
C ILE A 70 11.37 11.78 -28.69
N PHE A 71 12.69 11.64 -28.55
CA PHE A 71 13.29 10.83 -27.51
C PHE A 71 12.93 11.35 -26.11
N GLU A 72 13.11 12.65 -25.86
CA GLU A 72 12.78 13.27 -24.57
C GLU A 72 11.26 13.24 -24.29
N SER A 73 10.41 13.39 -25.31
CA SER A 73 8.95 13.22 -25.16
C SER A 73 8.59 11.82 -24.65
N ARG A 74 9.20 10.78 -25.24
CA ARG A 74 8.97 9.38 -24.81
C ARG A 74 9.48 9.15 -23.39
N ARG A 75 10.64 9.73 -23.06
CA ARG A 75 11.23 9.64 -21.72
C ARG A 75 10.37 10.33 -20.67
N PHE A 76 9.83 11.50 -20.99
CA PHE A 76 8.91 12.24 -20.13
C PHE A 76 7.64 11.42 -19.85
N ALA A 77 7.03 10.84 -20.89
CA ALA A 77 5.87 9.95 -20.75
C ALA A 77 6.19 8.73 -19.88
N ALA A 78 7.28 8.02 -20.16
CA ALA A 78 7.68 6.84 -19.38
C ALA A 78 7.94 7.16 -17.90
N ARG A 79 8.44 8.36 -17.58
CA ARG A 79 8.63 8.82 -16.19
C ARG A 79 7.29 8.96 -15.46
N TRP A 80 6.30 9.58 -16.11
CA TRP A 80 4.96 9.76 -15.56
C TRP A 80 4.18 8.45 -15.40
N GLU A 81 4.38 7.49 -16.29
CA GLU A 81 3.77 6.16 -16.15
C GLU A 81 4.33 5.38 -14.95
N ARG A 82 5.64 5.49 -14.70
CA ARG A 82 6.33 4.81 -13.58
C ARG A 82 6.04 5.46 -12.23
N SER A 83 5.83 6.77 -12.21
CA SER A 83 5.49 7.53 -11.02
C SER A 83 4.39 8.53 -11.36
N PRO A 84 3.12 8.10 -11.25
CA PRO A 84 1.99 9.00 -11.39
C PRO A 84 2.12 10.11 -10.35
N ILE A 85 1.83 11.36 -10.73
CA ILE A 85 2.02 12.56 -9.89
C ILE A 85 1.12 12.51 -8.62
N LEU A 86 0.06 11.71 -8.66
CA LEU A 86 -0.81 11.44 -7.51
C LEU A 86 -0.52 10.11 -6.80
N GLY A 87 0.49 9.36 -7.24
CA GLY A 87 0.73 7.96 -6.85
C GLY A 87 -0.50 7.07 -7.09
N PRO A 88 -0.43 5.76 -6.80
CA PRO A 88 -1.65 5.03 -6.53
C PRO A 88 -2.27 5.65 -5.27
N PHE A 89 -3.36 6.41 -5.44
CA PHE A 89 -4.19 6.92 -4.35
C PHE A 89 -4.90 5.73 -3.68
N ASN A 90 -4.13 4.83 -3.07
CA ASN A 90 -4.58 3.59 -2.46
C ASN A 90 -5.27 3.81 -1.10
N GLY A 91 -5.59 5.08 -0.76
CA GLY A 91 -6.23 5.45 0.49
C GLY A 91 -7.62 4.84 0.71
N ILE A 92 -8.30 4.40 -0.35
CA ILE A 92 -9.59 3.70 -0.24
C ILE A 92 -9.39 2.18 -0.13
N SER A 93 -8.32 1.66 -0.74
CA SER A 93 -7.99 0.22 -0.76
C SER A 93 -7.28 -0.28 0.51
N GLN A 94 -6.79 0.64 1.35
CA GLN A 94 -6.14 0.33 2.63
C GLN A 94 -7.00 0.68 3.85
N LEU A 95 -8.32 0.83 3.70
CA LEU A 95 -9.19 0.88 4.86
C LEU A 95 -9.02 -0.44 5.63
N PRO A 96 -8.55 -0.45 6.89
CA PRO A 96 -8.63 -1.66 7.70
C PRO A 96 -10.10 -2.02 7.77
N SER A 97 -10.47 -3.17 7.19
CA SER A 97 -11.84 -3.66 7.22
C SER A 97 -12.32 -3.56 8.66
N LEU A 98 -13.34 -2.73 8.91
CA LEU A 98 -14.00 -2.62 10.21
C LEU A 98 -14.57 -4.00 10.54
N SER A 99 -13.75 -4.81 11.21
CA SER A 99 -14.16 -6.11 11.69
C SER A 99 -15.21 -5.87 12.76
N PRO A 100 -16.39 -6.51 12.70
CA PRO A 100 -17.33 -6.45 13.79
C PRO A 100 -16.63 -6.92 15.06
N ILE A 101 -16.69 -6.09 16.12
CA ILE A 101 -16.16 -6.37 17.46
C ILE A 101 -16.44 -7.84 17.80
N ARG A 102 -15.39 -8.65 17.81
CA ARG A 102 -15.45 -10.06 18.22
C ARG A 102 -15.83 -10.04 19.70
N ARG A 103 -17.07 -10.45 20.01
CA ARG A 103 -17.50 -10.65 21.40
C ARG A 103 -16.48 -11.57 22.10
N PRO A 104 -16.13 -11.32 23.37
CA PRO A 104 -15.26 -12.23 24.11
C PRO A 104 -15.88 -13.63 24.07
N ILE A 105 -15.13 -14.58 23.52
CA ILE A 105 -15.49 -15.99 23.53
C ILE A 105 -15.58 -16.41 25.00
N GLN A 106 -16.78 -16.67 25.51
CA GLN A 106 -16.94 -17.43 26.74
C GLN A 106 -16.49 -18.86 26.45
N GLN A 107 -15.33 -19.23 26.99
CA GLN A 107 -14.85 -20.61 26.97
C GLN A 107 -15.85 -21.49 27.74
N PRO A 108 -16.33 -22.60 27.14
CA PRO A 108 -17.05 -23.62 27.89
C PRO A 108 -16.11 -24.22 28.95
N ARG A 109 -16.59 -24.28 30.20
CA ARG A 109 -15.81 -24.71 31.36
C ARG A 109 -15.21 -26.11 31.18
N LEU A 110 -13.94 -26.24 31.57
CA LEU A 110 -13.25 -27.49 31.83
C LEU A 110 -14.10 -28.40 32.73
N SER A 111 -14.31 -29.66 32.30
CA SER A 111 -14.70 -30.74 33.21
C SER A 111 -13.50 -31.67 33.41
N PRO A 112 -13.08 -31.95 34.66
CA PRO A 112 -11.98 -32.85 34.95
C PRO A 112 -12.49 -34.30 35.04
N ASN A 113 -11.57 -35.24 34.81
CA ASN A 113 -11.67 -36.69 35.03
C ASN A 113 -12.13 -37.57 33.86
N ARG A 114 -11.12 -38.23 33.26
CA ARG A 114 -11.17 -39.68 33.06
C ARG A 114 -9.74 -40.25 33.08
N PRO A 115 -9.36 -41.16 34.00
CA PRO A 115 -8.12 -41.90 33.89
C PRO A 115 -8.32 -43.14 33.01
N PRO A 116 -7.24 -43.71 32.46
CA PRO A 116 -7.11 -45.15 32.59
C PRO A 116 -5.71 -45.58 33.05
N SER A 117 -5.73 -46.34 34.14
CA SER A 117 -5.03 -47.61 34.37
C SER A 117 -3.55 -47.75 34.00
N ARG A 118 -2.77 -47.74 35.08
CA ARG A 118 -1.40 -48.23 35.26
C ARG A 118 -1.26 -49.74 34.95
N ARG A 119 -0.16 -50.10 34.25
CA ARG A 119 0.78 -51.24 34.45
C ARG A 119 1.42 -51.59 33.09
N SER A 120 2.69 -51.97 32.93
CA SER A 120 3.76 -52.34 33.86
C SER A 120 5.09 -52.46 33.08
N PHE A 121 6.19 -52.04 33.72
CA PHE A 121 7.54 -52.62 33.74
C PHE A 121 8.20 -53.20 32.48
N GLY A 122 9.38 -52.67 32.15
CA GLY A 122 10.39 -53.33 31.31
C GLY A 122 11.63 -52.45 31.06
N VAL A 123 12.60 -52.51 31.96
CA VAL A 123 14.04 -52.18 31.75
C VAL A 123 14.73 -53.55 31.92
N PRO A 124 15.82 -53.95 31.21
CA PRO A 124 16.98 -53.10 30.98
C PRO A 124 17.90 -53.38 29.76
N SER A 125 18.94 -52.54 29.69
CA SER A 125 20.33 -52.84 29.31
C SER A 125 20.76 -53.04 27.86
N GLY A 126 21.72 -52.20 27.45
CA GLY A 126 23.01 -52.73 26.99
C GLY A 126 23.60 -52.11 25.72
N GLY A 127 24.76 -51.46 25.85
CA GLY A 127 25.77 -51.25 24.80
C GLY A 127 25.41 -50.20 23.74
N GLY A 128 26.18 -49.17 23.46
CA GLY A 128 27.63 -49.05 23.46
C GLY A 128 28.06 -48.43 22.12
N SER A 129 29.22 -47.78 22.14
CA SER A 129 29.97 -47.22 21.00
C SER A 129 29.51 -45.87 20.43
N ASP A 130 30.13 -44.82 20.98
CA ASP A 130 30.56 -43.62 20.27
C ASP A 130 31.18 -43.98 18.90
N THR A 131 30.70 -43.37 17.83
CA THR A 131 31.50 -43.18 16.61
C THR A 131 31.20 -41.85 15.93
N PHE A 132 32.22 -40.99 15.96
CA PHE A 132 32.69 -40.11 14.89
C PHE A 132 31.78 -39.02 14.29
N LEU A 133 32.06 -37.81 14.78
CA LEU A 133 32.22 -36.55 14.06
C LEU A 133 32.10 -36.60 12.52
N HIS A 134 31.23 -35.69 12.05
CA HIS A 134 31.56 -34.64 11.08
C HIS A 134 32.08 -35.11 9.72
N THR A 135 31.17 -35.18 8.75
CA THR A 135 31.32 -34.48 7.46
C THR A 135 30.08 -34.76 6.61
N SER A 136 29.37 -33.71 6.24
CA SER A 136 28.38 -33.77 5.17
C SER A 136 28.87 -32.78 4.12
N PRO A 137 29.36 -33.25 2.97
CA PRO A 137 29.70 -32.37 1.87
C PRO A 137 28.54 -32.28 0.86
N VAL A 138 28.57 -31.18 0.12
CA VAL A 138 27.94 -30.95 -1.19
C VAL A 138 26.47 -30.45 -1.14
N ILE A 139 26.28 -29.17 -1.45
CA ILE A 139 25.81 -28.79 -2.79
C ILE A 139 26.28 -27.37 -3.16
N LEU A 140 26.87 -27.35 -4.33
CA LEU A 140 27.61 -26.31 -5.03
C LEU A 140 26.62 -25.56 -5.95
N ILE A 141 26.65 -24.22 -5.90
CA ILE A 141 26.62 -23.25 -7.01
C ILE A 141 25.60 -23.48 -8.15
N LEU A 142 24.66 -22.54 -8.31
CA LEU A 142 24.67 -21.47 -9.34
C LEU A 142 23.57 -20.45 -9.02
#